data_AF-A0A2E7VFU9-F1
#
_entry.id   AF-A0A2E7VFU9-F1
#
_cell.length_a   1.000
_cell.length_b   1.000
_cell.length_c   1.000
_cell.angle_alpha   90.00
_cell.angle_beta   90.00
_cell.angle_gamma   90.00
#
_symmetry.space_group_name_H-M   'P 1'
#
loop_
_entity.id
_entity.type
_entity.pdbx_description
1 polymer ?
#
loop_
_entity_poly.entity_id
_entity_poly.type
_entity_poly.pdbx_seq_one_letter_code
_entity_poly.pdbx_strand_id
1 'polypeptide(L)'
;MSFVCPNCGADVDAGATACPECGSDERTGWSENSIYDGLDLPDESFEEDHSDSSHKMRRKDVLVMGVGVLLLLIFVLRFVFGY
;
A
#
# COMPACT_ATOMS: atom_id res chain seq x y z
N MET A 1 18.29 24.71 -11.03
CA MET A 1 18.14 24.34 -9.61
C MET A 1 18.01 22.83 -9.64
N SER A 2 19.02 22.10 -9.17
CA SER A 2 18.96 20.65 -9.10
C SER A 2 18.80 20.20 -7.65
N PHE A 3 18.27 19.00 -7.47
CA PHE A 3 18.06 18.36 -6.18
C PHE A 3 18.51 16.91 -6.25
N VAL A 4 18.80 16.33 -5.09
CA VAL A 4 19.23 14.94 -4.99
C VAL A 4 18.00 14.03 -4.97
N CYS A 5 17.95 13.06 -5.87
CA CYS A 5 16.89 12.05 -5.91
C CYS A 5 16.89 11.26 -4.60
N PRO A 6 15.82 11.32 -3.79
CA PRO A 6 15.73 10.57 -2.53
C PRO A 6 15.69 9.05 -2.72
N ASN A 7 15.37 8.55 -3.92
CA ASN A 7 15.31 7.11 -4.20
C ASN A 7 16.69 6.51 -4.56
N CYS A 8 17.55 7.24 -5.26
CA CYS A 8 18.83 6.69 -5.74
C CYS A 8 20.07 7.57 -5.49
N GLY A 9 19.88 8.81 -5.03
CA GLY A 9 20.97 9.75 -4.76
C GLY A 9 21.52 10.49 -5.98
N ALA A 10 20.94 10.32 -7.18
CA ALA A 10 21.37 11.04 -8.37
C ALA A 10 21.01 12.54 -8.32
N ASP A 11 21.80 13.39 -8.98
CA ASP A 11 21.47 14.81 -9.13
C ASP A 11 20.44 15.00 -10.26
N VAL A 12 19.35 15.71 -9.97
CA VAL A 12 18.20 15.82 -10.86
C VAL A 12 17.75 17.27 -10.98
N ASP A 13 17.46 17.71 -12.19
CA ASP A 13 16.90 19.05 -12.43
C ASP A 13 15.49 19.20 -11.85
N ALA A 14 15.21 20.34 -11.22
CA ALA A 14 13.90 20.65 -10.64
C ALA A 14 12.74 20.68 -11.65
N GLY A 15 13.02 20.67 -12.95
CA GLY A 15 12.01 20.57 -14.02
C GLY A 15 11.81 19.15 -14.57
N ALA A 16 12.54 18.15 -14.07
CA ALA A 16 12.45 16.78 -14.56
C ALA A 16 11.18 16.08 -14.05
N THR A 17 10.46 15.41 -14.95
CA THR A 17 9.24 14.65 -14.60
C THR A 17 9.57 13.34 -13.86
N ALA A 18 10.75 12.77 -14.09
CA ALA A 18 11.23 11.54 -13.46
C ALA A 18 12.76 11.55 -13.42
N CYS A 19 13.34 10.73 -12.54
CA CYS A 19 14.78 10.60 -12.37
C CYS A 19 15.36 9.91 -13.61
N PRO A 20 16.32 10.51 -14.32
CA PRO A 20 16.92 9.88 -15.49
C PRO A 20 17.67 8.59 -15.16
N GLU A 21 18.18 8.47 -13.93
CA GLU A 21 18.96 7.31 -13.49
C GLU A 21 18.10 6.12 -13.02
N CYS A 22 17.11 6.35 -12.15
CA CYS A 22 16.32 5.26 -11.57
C CYS A 22 14.85 5.22 -12.01
N GLY A 23 14.40 6.20 -12.81
CA GLY A 23 13.02 6.30 -13.29
C GLY A 23 11.98 6.70 -12.25
N SER A 24 12.40 7.01 -11.02
CA SER A 24 11.49 7.41 -9.93
C SER A 24 10.94 8.82 -10.14
N ASP A 25 9.68 9.03 -9.78
CA ASP A 25 8.91 10.27 -10.00
C ASP A 25 8.17 10.72 -8.73
N GLU A 26 7.30 11.73 -8.84
CA GLU A 26 6.50 12.22 -7.72
C GLU A 26 5.58 11.15 -7.11
N ARG A 27 5.18 10.13 -7.87
CA ARG A 27 4.30 9.06 -7.37
C ARG A 27 5.07 7.93 -6.71
N THR A 28 6.37 7.83 -6.98
CA THR A 28 7.14 6.62 -6.68
C THR A 28 8.43 6.89 -5.92
N GLY A 29 8.85 8.14 -5.70
CA GLY A 29 10.00 8.35 -4.82
C GLY A 29 10.37 9.75 -4.37
N TRP A 30 9.93 10.86 -4.97
CA TRP A 30 10.36 12.19 -4.51
C TRP A 30 9.27 13.24 -4.25
N SER A 31 8.01 12.83 -4.11
CA SER A 31 7.02 13.75 -3.57
C SER A 31 7.28 14.04 -2.10
N GLU A 32 6.72 15.13 -1.60
CA GLU A 32 6.79 15.49 -0.17
C GLU A 32 6.29 14.36 0.76
N ASN A 33 5.41 13.49 0.26
CA ASN A 33 4.83 12.38 1.00
C ASN A 33 5.67 11.09 0.97
N SER A 34 6.62 10.93 0.05
CA SER A 34 7.42 9.71 -0.09
C SER A 34 8.63 9.63 0.85
N ILE A 35 8.96 10.70 1.57
CA ILE A 35 10.08 10.76 2.53
C ILE A 35 9.92 9.71 3.65
N TYR A 36 8.68 9.35 4.00
CA TYR A 36 8.38 8.42 5.08
C TYR A 36 8.14 6.97 4.60
N ASP A 37 8.10 6.72 3.29
CA ASP A 37 7.81 5.39 2.73
C ASP A 37 9.00 4.42 2.80
N GLY A 38 10.22 4.93 3.04
CA GLY A 38 11.46 4.14 3.12
C GLY A 38 11.93 3.81 4.54
N LEU A 39 11.09 4.06 5.56
CA LEU A 39 11.44 3.74 6.94
C LEU A 39 11.18 2.24 7.19
N ASP A 40 12.24 1.45 7.12
CA ASP A 40 12.26 0.04 7.54
C ASP A 40 12.21 0.03 9.08
N LEU A 41 11.00 0.16 9.64
CA LEU A 41 10.78 0.13 11.08
C LEU A 41 10.89 -1.32 11.57
N PRO A 42 11.72 -1.61 12.58
CA PRO A 42 11.82 -2.95 13.13
C PRO A 42 10.48 -3.38 13.72
N ASP A 43 10.09 -4.58 13.34
CA ASP A 43 8.85 -5.31 13.63
C ASP A 43 8.73 -5.81 15.09
N GLU A 44 9.41 -5.13 16.02
CA GLU A 44 9.55 -5.55 17.42
C GLU A 44 8.38 -5.02 18.29
N SER A 45 7.28 -5.75 18.24
CA SER A 45 6.34 -6.09 19.32
C SER A 45 5.86 -5.00 20.31
N PHE A 46 4.65 -4.48 20.09
CA PHE A 46 3.68 -4.30 21.18
C PHE A 46 2.35 -4.91 20.73
N GLU A 47 1.96 -6.02 21.36
CA GLU A 47 0.62 -6.56 21.26
C GLU A 47 -0.34 -5.65 22.05
N GLU A 48 -0.87 -4.60 21.43
CA GLU A 48 -2.09 -3.96 21.91
C GLU A 48 -3.02 -3.67 20.73
N ASP A 49 -4.19 -4.32 20.79
CA ASP A 49 -5.41 -3.97 20.07
C ASP A 49 -5.58 -2.47 20.04
N HIS A 50 -5.34 -1.83 18.89
CA HIS A 50 -6.14 -0.72 18.39
C HIS A 50 -6.11 -0.76 16.87
N SER A 51 -7.30 -0.90 16.31
CA SER A 51 -7.59 -0.70 14.90
C SER A 51 -7.14 0.69 14.44
N ASP A 52 -5.98 0.80 13.80
CA ASP A 52 -5.66 1.96 12.98
C ASP A 52 -5.87 1.64 11.50
N SER A 53 -6.91 2.27 10.98
CA SER A 53 -7.38 2.28 9.62
C SER A 53 -6.38 2.99 8.69
N SER A 54 -5.29 2.31 8.35
CA SER A 54 -4.56 2.63 7.11
C SER A 54 -5.27 1.98 5.93
N HIS A 55 -6.20 2.74 5.36
CA HIS A 55 -7.08 2.35 4.25
C HIS A 55 -6.32 2.24 2.90
N LYS A 56 -5.22 1.50 2.85
CA LYS A 56 -4.61 1.05 1.59
C LYS A 56 -5.21 -0.32 1.31
N MET A 57 -6.41 -0.34 0.71
CA MET A 57 -7.17 -1.54 0.34
C MET A 57 -6.21 -2.61 -0.18
N ARG A 58 -5.79 -3.52 0.72
CA ARG A 58 -4.76 -4.49 0.39
C ARG A 58 -5.49 -5.50 -0.44
N ARG A 59 -4.96 -5.92 -1.58
CA ARG A 59 -5.58 -6.92 -2.47
C ARG A 59 -6.04 -8.18 -1.71
N LYS A 60 -5.43 -8.45 -0.55
CA LYS A 60 -5.81 -9.48 0.42
C LYS A 60 -7.17 -9.22 1.10
N ASP A 61 -7.53 -7.98 1.42
CA ASP A 61 -8.81 -7.62 2.07
C ASP A 61 -9.99 -7.82 1.10
N VAL A 62 -9.79 -7.52 -0.18
CA VAL A 62 -10.80 -7.75 -1.23
C VAL A 62 -11.04 -9.25 -1.44
N LEU A 63 -9.99 -10.07 -1.39
CA LEU A 63 -10.11 -11.53 -1.49
C LEU A 63 -10.84 -12.12 -0.28
N VAL A 64 -10.52 -11.66 0.93
CA VAL A 64 -11.18 -12.14 2.16
C VAL A 64 -12.67 -11.75 2.16
N MET A 65 -13.01 -10.52 1.78
CA MET A 65 -14.41 -10.09 1.66
C MET A 65 -15.18 -10.91 0.62
N GLY A 66 -14.59 -11.19 -0.54
CA GLY A 66 -15.21 -12.02 -1.58
C GLY A 66 -15.49 -13.45 -1.10
N VAL A 67 -14.53 -14.08 -0.41
CA VAL A 67 -14.70 -15.43 0.14
C VAL A 67 -15.79 -15.46 1.21
N GLY A 68 -15.82 -14.47 2.11
CA GLY A 68 -16.84 -14.38 3.16
C GLY A 68 -18.27 -14.27 2.58
N VAL A 69 -18.46 -13.40 1.59
CA VAL A 69 -19.75 -13.24 0.90
C VAL A 69 -20.16 -14.53 0.18
N LEU A 70 -19.22 -15.19 -0.52
CA LEU A 70 -19.49 -16.44 -1.21
C LEU A 70 -19.95 -17.55 -0.24
N LEU A 71 -19.26 -17.72 0.89
CA LEU A 71 -19.61 -18.72 1.90
C LEU A 71 -20.97 -18.43 2.53
N LEU A 72 -21.27 -17.16 2.81
CA LEU A 72 -22.56 -16.74 3.35
C LEU A 72 -23.69 -17.03 2.35
N LEU A 73 -23.50 -16.71 1.07
CA LEU A 73 -24.47 -17.02 0.02
C LEU A 73 -24.71 -18.52 -0.11
N ILE A 74 -23.66 -19.34 -0.10
CA ILE A 74 -23.78 -20.81 -0.15
C ILE A 74 -24.56 -21.32 1.07
N PHE A 75 -24.27 -20.80 2.27
CA PHE A 75 -24.97 -21.18 3.49
C PHE A 75 -26.46 -20.83 3.43
N VAL A 76 -26.79 -19.61 3.02
CA VAL A 76 -28.19 -19.15 2.88
C VAL A 76 -28.92 -19.98 1.82
N LEU A 77 -28.28 -20.25 0.68
CA LEU A 77 -28.86 -21.11 -0.36
C LEU A 77 -29.12 -22.52 0.17
N ARG A 78 -28.16 -23.12 0.89
CA ARG A 78 -28.36 -24.44 1.51
C ARG A 78 -29.52 -24.45 2.51
N PHE A 79 -29.62 -23.41 3.33
CA PHE A 79 -30.66 -23.28 4.34
C PHE A 79 -32.06 -23.05 3.75
N VAL A 80 -32.16 -22.18 2.72
CA VAL A 80 -33.44 -21.86 2.06
C VAL A 80 -33.90 -22.99 1.13
N PHE A 81 -32.96 -23.61 0.41
CA PHE A 81 -33.27 -24.71 -0.51
C PHE A 81 -33.27 -26.09 0.17
N GLY A 82 -33.03 -26.16 1.48
CA GLY A 82 -33.24 -27.36 2.29
C GLY A 82 -32.43 -28.58 1.82
N TYR A 83 -31.13 -28.40 1.60
CA TYR A 83 -30.18 -29.49 1.34
C TYR A 83 -29.48 -29.96 2.62
#